data_AF-A0AAV1JWF2-F1
#
_entry.id   AF-A0AAV1JWF2-F1
#
_cell.length_a   1.000
_cell.length_b   1.000
_cell.length_c   1.000
_cell.angle_alpha   90.00
_cell.angle_beta   90.00
_cell.angle_gamma   90.00
#
_symmetry.space_group_name_H-M   'P 1'
#
loop_
_entity.id
_entity.type
_entity.pdbx_description
1 polymer ?
#
loop_
_entity_poly.entity_id
_entity_poly.type
_entity_poly.pdbx_seq_one_letter_code
_entity_poly.pdbx_strand_id
1 'polypeptide(L)'
;MRACLFLLALLGATSANLLRPDQFYPQLDLLFQPLDGADYQNIVRRPDSDERTNYDDYPVPASKEWTAPFFTKTIQRDTPKFGDAITWKRIQIAAGPKSPVNTKKDIERIFGDAYNTLQHITEEEKRNFHKVFEVSVHSDVEGAPHVHMNATDLLRNRNYNVEEHSVQTDDGYILTMFRVLPKQVTDEKRPVVFLMHGLLGSADDWLLMDKSLTYMLVDAGFEVWLGNARGSRYSRRHVSKHPALADFWKFSIDEIADHDLPVMIDYVLRTSKHEKLFYVGHSHGTTAFFALASTRPEYRNKIAMMHALAPMVYMTNARSPFIRMLAPNSPFYDSLRYQLGYGELKLNKELVHTIGGDMCQNEIGCKHICNNVNFVVTGMNPSNMDVDSVSVIMNRMPSGASTRQIKQYGQSMAAGELRKYDYGIDTNAQVYGTILPPRYNMTEVKVPVFLYHSDDDWMAHPADVERLRKELPDVRDFYRVPVEHFSHMDFQFSRRAPEVINERLVQSIKNSAF
;
A
#
# COMPACT_ATOMS: atom_id res chain seq x y z
N MET A 1 20.98 48.94 36.06
CA MET A 1 21.71 47.89 36.81
C MET A 1 20.67 46.88 37.25
N ARG A 2 20.27 45.86 36.48
CA ARG A 2 21.02 44.65 36.05
C ARG A 2 21.83 44.02 37.18
N ALA A 3 21.32 42.89 37.68
CA ALA A 3 22.01 41.61 37.98
C ALA A 3 21.37 40.99 39.24
N CYS A 4 20.68 39.85 39.16
CA CYS A 4 21.15 38.49 38.83
C CYS A 4 21.95 37.80 39.95
N LEU A 5 21.47 36.59 40.23
CA LEU A 5 22.23 35.35 40.49
C LEU A 5 22.72 35.13 41.93
N PHE A 6 22.11 34.15 42.63
CA PHE A 6 22.68 32.79 42.93
C PHE A 6 23.62 32.84 44.15
N LEU A 7 23.61 31.95 45.14
CA LEU A 7 23.74 30.48 45.08
C LEU A 7 23.79 29.94 46.54
N LEU A 8 23.75 28.61 46.69
CA LEU A 8 24.06 27.75 47.86
C LEU A 8 22.82 27.29 48.66
N ALA A 9 22.29 26.07 48.47
CA ALA A 9 22.89 24.74 48.66
C ALA A 9 23.19 24.40 50.14
N LEU A 10 22.45 23.38 50.62
CA LEU A 10 22.88 22.26 51.48
C LEU A 10 22.77 22.33 53.03
N LEU A 11 22.25 21.19 53.55
CA LEU A 11 22.31 20.61 54.91
C LEU A 11 21.22 21.08 55.90
N GLY A 12 20.51 20.23 56.64
CA GLY A 12 20.50 18.78 56.84
C GLY A 12 19.23 18.42 57.65
N ALA A 13 18.54 17.33 57.31
CA ALA A 13 18.67 16.03 57.96
C ALA A 13 17.84 15.85 59.25
N THR A 14 17.08 14.75 59.28
CA THR A 14 16.49 13.94 60.38
C THR A 14 15.01 13.67 60.05
N SER A 15 14.44 12.45 60.04
CA SER A 15 14.85 11.07 60.35
C SER A 15 13.59 10.22 60.00
N ALA A 16 13.64 9.28 59.06
CA ALA A 16 13.98 7.85 59.22
C ALA A 16 12.86 6.93 59.74
N ASN A 17 12.71 5.81 59.01
CA ASN A 17 12.11 4.50 59.31
C ASN A 17 10.69 4.24 58.79
N LEU A 18 10.38 3.11 58.14
CA LEU A 18 11.12 1.95 57.58
C LEU A 18 10.03 1.07 56.95
N LEU A 19 10.28 0.47 55.77
CA LEU A 19 10.09 -0.97 55.46
C LEU A 19 10.30 -1.21 53.94
N ARG A 20 11.12 -2.22 53.63
CA ARG A 20 11.64 -2.62 52.32
C ARG A 20 10.62 -3.38 51.45
N PRO A 21 10.94 -3.63 50.17
CA PRO A 21 11.38 -4.99 49.85
C PRO A 21 12.51 -5.07 48.81
N ASP A 22 13.55 -5.84 49.14
CA ASP A 22 14.40 -6.54 48.17
C ASP A 22 13.88 -7.98 48.08
N GLN A 23 13.53 -8.47 46.88
CA GLN A 23 13.88 -9.80 46.37
C GLN A 23 13.24 -10.04 44.98
N PHE A 24 14.06 -10.61 44.08
CA PHE A 24 13.79 -11.11 42.71
C PHE A 24 13.79 -10.10 41.54
N TYR A 25 14.95 -9.88 40.89
CA TYR A 25 15.43 -10.59 39.68
C TYR A 25 16.71 -9.90 39.13
N PRO A 26 17.77 -10.64 38.75
CA PRO A 26 18.96 -10.06 38.12
C PRO A 26 19.06 -10.36 36.60
N GLN A 27 19.81 -9.47 35.93
CA GLN A 27 20.54 -9.64 34.66
C GLN A 27 19.85 -9.30 33.33
N LEU A 28 20.01 -8.05 32.89
CA LEU A 28 20.16 -7.65 31.48
C LEU A 28 20.96 -6.34 31.42
N ASP A 29 22.26 -6.43 31.68
CA ASP A 29 23.23 -5.38 31.39
C ASP A 29 24.51 -6.03 30.88
N LEU A 30 24.59 -6.22 29.57
CA LEU A 30 25.82 -6.49 28.81
C LEU A 30 25.48 -6.38 27.33
N LEU A 31 25.72 -5.18 26.75
CA LEU A 31 26.30 -4.95 25.41
C LEU A 31 26.05 -3.51 24.94
N PHE A 32 26.46 -2.52 25.74
CA PHE A 32 26.86 -1.21 25.21
C PHE A 32 28.02 -0.70 26.07
N GLN A 33 29.24 -0.83 25.54
CA GLN A 33 30.36 0.00 25.99
C GLN A 33 30.89 0.81 24.81
N PRO A 34 31.27 2.08 25.04
CA PRO A 34 31.83 2.95 24.03
C PRO A 34 33.27 2.53 23.75
N LEU A 35 33.61 2.33 22.47
CA LEU A 35 34.99 2.16 22.04
C LEU A 35 35.61 3.53 21.79
N ASP A 36 36.13 4.15 22.86
CA ASP A 36 37.15 5.18 22.77
C ASP A 36 38.53 4.51 22.90
N GLY A 37 39.42 4.80 21.95
CA GLY A 37 40.84 4.44 22.04
C GLY A 37 41.33 3.50 20.93
N ALA A 38 41.49 4.02 19.71
CA ALA A 38 42.46 3.48 18.77
C ALA A 38 43.16 4.63 18.03
N ASP A 39 44.47 4.59 18.12
CA ASP A 39 45.46 5.59 17.75
C ASP A 39 45.45 5.89 16.24
N TYR A 40 45.19 7.16 15.88
CA TYR A 40 45.10 7.66 14.50
C TYR A 40 46.45 8.16 13.98
N GLN A 41 47.57 7.49 14.27
CA GLN A 41 48.84 7.75 13.59
C GLN A 41 49.70 6.48 13.52
N ASN A 42 49.52 5.65 12.48
CA ASN A 42 50.57 4.84 11.83
C ASN A 42 49.98 3.84 10.82
N ILE A 43 49.53 4.31 9.64
CA ILE A 43 49.48 3.46 8.44
C ILE A 43 49.91 4.30 7.22
N VAL A 44 51.20 4.62 7.16
CA VAL A 44 51.87 5.01 5.91
C VAL A 44 53.21 4.28 5.86
N ARG A 45 53.22 3.04 5.36
CA ARG A 45 54.36 2.43 4.64
C ARG A 45 53.83 1.40 3.65
N ARG A 46 53.97 1.71 2.37
CA ARG A 46 53.84 0.76 1.25
C ARG A 46 54.99 -0.25 1.32
N PRO A 47 54.77 -1.53 1.02
CA PRO A 47 55.78 -2.39 0.44
C PRO A 47 55.71 -2.28 -1.09
N ASP A 48 56.84 -1.95 -1.71
CA ASP A 48 57.05 -2.10 -3.15
C ASP A 48 56.87 -3.56 -3.55
N SER A 49 55.95 -3.81 -4.48
CA SER A 49 55.98 -5.00 -5.32
C SER A 49 55.60 -4.56 -6.73
N ASP A 50 56.64 -4.48 -7.57
CA ASP A 50 56.53 -4.37 -9.02
C ASP A 50 55.87 -5.64 -9.56
N GLU A 51 54.65 -5.52 -10.07
CA GLU A 51 54.13 -6.36 -11.16
C GLU A 51 52.87 -5.69 -11.73
N ARG A 52 53.07 -4.71 -12.63
CA ARG A 52 52.01 -4.24 -13.51
C ARG A 52 51.79 -5.29 -14.60
N THR A 53 50.80 -6.16 -14.41
CA THR A 53 50.24 -6.95 -15.51
C THR A 53 49.35 -6.04 -16.35
N ASN A 54 49.84 -5.70 -17.53
CA ASN A 54 49.14 -4.92 -18.55
C ASN A 54 48.04 -5.82 -19.17
N TYR A 55 46.78 -5.43 -19.08
CA TYR A 55 45.64 -6.24 -19.53
C TYR A 55 45.33 -6.11 -21.04
N ASP A 56 46.24 -5.52 -21.82
CA ASP A 56 46.01 -5.17 -23.23
C ASP A 56 46.73 -6.07 -24.27
N ASP A 57 47.45 -7.13 -23.86
CA ASP A 57 48.24 -7.97 -24.78
C ASP A 57 47.79 -9.44 -24.85
N TYR A 58 46.48 -9.70 -24.99
CA TYR A 58 46.00 -10.99 -25.50
C TYR A 58 45.80 -10.92 -27.02
N PRO A 59 46.50 -11.74 -27.83
CA PRO A 59 46.28 -11.78 -29.26
C PRO A 59 44.88 -12.35 -29.54
N VAL A 60 43.98 -11.49 -30.02
CA VAL A 60 42.66 -11.86 -30.49
C VAL A 60 42.82 -12.72 -31.75
N PRO A 61 42.32 -13.96 -31.82
CA PRO A 61 42.32 -14.73 -33.06
C PRO A 61 41.40 -14.04 -34.05
N ALA A 62 41.94 -13.60 -35.19
CA ALA A 62 41.17 -13.07 -36.30
C ALA A 62 40.32 -14.17 -36.94
N SER A 63 39.16 -14.48 -36.35
CA SER A 63 38.13 -15.29 -36.99
C SER A 63 36.96 -14.38 -37.40
N LYS A 64 36.69 -14.37 -38.70
CA LYS A 64 35.76 -13.48 -39.41
C LYS A 64 34.28 -13.89 -39.30
N GLU A 65 33.86 -14.47 -38.17
CA GLU A 65 32.45 -14.85 -37.94
C GLU A 65 31.99 -14.45 -36.54
N TRP A 66 31.74 -13.16 -36.35
CA TRP A 66 31.15 -12.58 -35.13
C TRP A 66 29.68 -12.18 -35.34
N THR A 67 28.85 -13.09 -35.85
CA THR A 67 27.38 -12.87 -35.97
C THR A 67 26.53 -13.84 -35.17
N ALA A 68 27.12 -14.67 -34.30
CA ALA A 68 26.35 -15.48 -33.36
C ALA A 68 26.32 -14.81 -31.97
N PRO A 69 25.13 -14.52 -31.40
CA PRO A 69 25.05 -14.04 -30.03
C PRO A 69 25.61 -15.12 -29.09
N PHE A 70 26.62 -14.75 -28.29
CA PHE A 70 27.12 -15.57 -27.20
C PHE A 70 25.97 -15.86 -26.24
N PHE A 71 25.44 -17.08 -26.32
CA PHE A 71 24.39 -17.66 -25.48
C PHE A 71 22.99 -17.01 -25.57
N THR A 72 22.11 -17.60 -26.39
CA THR A 72 20.65 -17.53 -26.17
C THR A 72 19.95 -18.76 -26.76
N LYS A 73 20.50 -19.96 -26.50
CA LYS A 73 19.71 -21.18 -26.68
C LYS A 73 19.04 -21.50 -25.36
N THR A 74 17.79 -21.08 -25.19
CA THR A 74 16.95 -21.49 -24.06
C THR A 74 16.83 -23.02 -24.08
N ILE A 75 17.50 -23.68 -23.15
CA ILE A 75 17.47 -25.15 -23.07
C ILE A 75 16.23 -25.55 -22.27
N GLN A 76 15.17 -26.01 -22.95
CA GLN A 76 14.05 -26.65 -22.27
C GLN A 76 14.40 -28.12 -22.00
N ARG A 77 14.80 -28.43 -20.76
CA ARG A 77 14.98 -29.81 -20.24
C ARG A 77 13.92 -30.09 -19.18
N ASP A 78 13.61 -31.37 -18.94
CA ASP A 78 12.67 -31.80 -17.89
C ASP A 78 13.15 -31.45 -16.47
N THR A 79 14.45 -31.18 -16.29
CA THR A 79 15.02 -30.65 -15.04
C THR A 79 16.09 -29.60 -15.36
N PRO A 80 15.96 -28.34 -14.90
CA PRO A 80 16.96 -27.31 -15.13
C PRO A 80 18.20 -27.53 -14.26
N LYS A 81 19.38 -27.24 -14.80
CA LYS A 81 20.65 -27.21 -14.06
C LYS A 81 20.93 -25.82 -13.49
N PHE A 82 21.92 -25.71 -12.62
CA PHE A 82 22.43 -24.42 -12.14
C PHE A 82 22.85 -23.52 -13.30
N GLY A 83 22.30 -22.30 -13.35
CA GLY A 83 22.59 -21.31 -14.39
C GLY A 83 21.69 -21.42 -15.63
N ASP A 84 20.84 -22.44 -15.72
CA ASP A 84 19.78 -22.48 -16.74
C ASP A 84 18.70 -21.44 -16.41
N ALA A 85 17.94 -20.99 -17.41
CA ALA A 85 16.75 -20.17 -17.21
C ALA A 85 15.49 -21.00 -17.50
N ILE A 86 14.52 -20.99 -16.58
CA ILE A 86 13.19 -21.53 -16.84
C ILE A 86 12.40 -20.43 -17.56
N THR A 87 11.90 -20.75 -18.75
CA THR A 87 11.06 -19.85 -19.53
C THR A 87 9.61 -20.34 -19.56
N TRP A 88 8.68 -19.45 -19.22
CA TRP A 88 7.24 -19.66 -19.34
C TRP A 88 6.61 -18.35 -19.84
N LYS A 89 5.91 -18.40 -20.99
CA LYS A 89 5.21 -17.24 -21.58
C LYS A 89 6.04 -15.94 -21.60
N ARG A 90 7.30 -16.04 -22.05
CA ARG A 90 8.33 -14.96 -22.10
C ARG A 90 8.89 -14.50 -20.76
N ILE A 91 8.32 -14.91 -19.63
CA ILE A 91 8.93 -14.74 -18.31
C ILE A 91 10.14 -15.68 -18.21
N GLN A 92 11.29 -15.14 -17.82
CA GLN A 92 12.51 -15.90 -17.59
C GLN A 92 12.96 -15.82 -16.14
N ILE A 93 13.11 -16.97 -15.49
CA ILE A 93 13.59 -17.05 -14.10
C ILE A 93 14.82 -17.95 -14.05
N ALA A 94 15.88 -17.45 -13.42
CA ALA A 94 17.11 -18.22 -13.22
C ALA A 94 16.84 -19.47 -12.37
N ALA A 95 17.35 -20.60 -12.83
CA ALA A 95 17.29 -21.88 -12.15
C ALA A 95 18.61 -22.19 -11.44
N GLY A 96 18.51 -22.89 -10.32
CA GLY A 96 19.67 -23.32 -9.57
C GLY A 96 19.32 -23.93 -8.22
N PRO A 97 20.30 -24.51 -7.52
CA PRO A 97 20.07 -25.18 -6.23
C PRO A 97 19.50 -24.29 -5.14
N LYS A 98 19.63 -22.96 -5.30
CA LYS A 98 19.09 -21.95 -4.38
C LYS A 98 17.91 -21.17 -4.98
N SER A 99 17.44 -21.54 -6.17
CA SER A 99 16.32 -20.84 -6.81
C SER A 99 15.01 -21.24 -6.14
N PRO A 100 14.15 -20.27 -5.78
CA PRO A 100 12.80 -20.55 -5.29
C PRO A 100 11.88 -21.10 -6.40
N VAL A 101 12.32 -21.07 -7.67
CA VAL A 101 11.61 -21.65 -8.83
C VAL A 101 12.42 -22.79 -9.40
N ASN A 102 11.85 -23.99 -9.36
CA ASN A 102 12.50 -25.21 -9.87
C ASN A 102 11.76 -25.81 -11.06
N THR A 103 10.49 -25.44 -11.26
CA THR A 103 9.66 -25.95 -12.36
C THR A 103 8.89 -24.84 -13.06
N LYS A 104 8.45 -25.09 -14.30
CA LYS A 104 7.50 -24.21 -15.01
C LYS A 104 6.18 -24.06 -14.26
N LYS A 105 5.74 -25.12 -13.56
CA LYS A 105 4.51 -25.13 -12.76
C LYS A 105 4.57 -24.16 -11.58
N ASP A 106 5.76 -23.91 -11.02
CA ASP A 106 5.94 -22.90 -9.99
C ASP A 106 5.71 -21.48 -10.53
N ILE A 107 6.21 -21.20 -11.74
CA ILE A 107 5.97 -19.92 -12.42
C ILE A 107 4.49 -19.76 -12.73
N GLU A 108 3.87 -20.78 -13.31
CA GLU A 108 2.43 -20.77 -13.63
C GLU A 108 1.57 -20.57 -12.39
N ARG A 109 1.90 -21.19 -11.26
CA ARG A 109 1.18 -21.00 -9.99
C ARG A 109 1.25 -19.56 -9.47
N ILE A 110 2.36 -18.85 -9.72
CA ILE A 110 2.57 -17.50 -9.21
C ILE A 110 2.02 -16.45 -10.18
N PHE A 111 2.30 -16.60 -11.47
CA PHE A 111 2.03 -15.60 -12.50
C PHE A 111 0.82 -15.93 -13.38
N GLY A 112 0.36 -17.18 -13.40
CA GLY A 112 -0.67 -17.69 -14.33
C GLY A 112 -1.95 -16.85 -14.36
N ASP A 113 -2.53 -16.59 -13.19
CA ASP A 113 -3.80 -15.88 -13.12
C ASP A 113 -3.65 -14.40 -13.50
N ALA A 114 -2.58 -13.74 -13.03
CA ALA A 114 -2.26 -12.37 -13.43
C ALA A 114 -1.98 -12.26 -14.93
N TYR A 115 -1.21 -13.20 -15.49
CA TYR A 115 -0.93 -13.26 -16.93
C TYR A 115 -2.23 -13.37 -17.74
N ASN A 116 -3.14 -14.28 -17.34
CA ASN A 116 -4.40 -14.51 -18.05
C ASN A 116 -5.28 -13.26 -18.12
N THR A 117 -5.35 -12.49 -17.02
CA THR A 117 -6.11 -11.21 -16.99
C THR A 117 -5.49 -10.08 -17.83
N LEU A 118 -4.31 -10.27 -18.44
CA LEU A 118 -3.71 -9.29 -19.36
C LEU A 118 -3.84 -9.70 -20.83
N GLN A 119 -4.34 -10.91 -21.12
CA GLN A 119 -4.38 -11.45 -22.48
C GLN A 119 -5.45 -10.84 -23.38
N HIS A 120 -6.37 -10.05 -22.81
CA HIS A 120 -7.37 -9.32 -23.59
C HIS A 120 -6.79 -8.09 -24.31
N ILE A 121 -5.63 -7.59 -23.86
CA ILE A 121 -5.02 -6.37 -24.40
C ILE A 121 -4.49 -6.67 -25.81
N THR A 122 -5.07 -6.01 -26.81
CA THR A 122 -4.72 -6.18 -28.21
C THR A 122 -3.38 -5.51 -28.56
N GLU A 123 -2.72 -5.98 -29.61
CA GLU A 123 -1.47 -5.37 -30.09
C GLU A 123 -1.66 -3.90 -30.56
N GLU A 124 -2.87 -3.54 -30.99
CA GLU A 124 -3.21 -2.16 -31.31
C GLU A 124 -3.30 -1.29 -30.07
N GLU A 125 -3.99 -1.74 -29.02
CA GLU A 125 -4.08 -1.02 -27.74
C GLU A 125 -2.70 -0.83 -27.12
N LYS A 126 -1.83 -1.86 -27.15
CA LYS A 126 -0.45 -1.75 -26.68
C LYS A 126 0.30 -0.64 -27.40
N ARG A 127 0.25 -0.60 -28.73
CA ARG A 127 0.93 0.43 -29.55
C ARG A 127 0.36 1.83 -29.29
N ASN A 128 -0.96 1.96 -29.25
CA ASN A 128 -1.63 3.24 -29.03
C ASN A 128 -1.30 3.78 -27.64
N PHE A 129 -1.44 2.95 -26.61
CA PHE A 129 -1.14 3.32 -25.23
C PHE A 129 0.33 3.68 -25.04
N HIS A 130 1.24 2.89 -25.60
CA HIS A 130 2.68 3.18 -25.59
C HIS A 130 3.00 4.52 -26.26
N LYS A 131 2.49 4.76 -27.48
CA LYS A 131 2.77 5.98 -28.24
C LYS A 131 2.22 7.22 -27.55
N VAL A 132 0.98 7.18 -27.07
CA VAL A 132 0.36 8.33 -26.39
C VAL A 132 1.12 8.61 -25.10
N PHE A 133 1.47 7.58 -24.33
CA PHE A 133 2.24 7.76 -23.11
C PHE A 133 3.66 8.30 -23.35
N GLU A 134 4.40 7.78 -24.34
CA GLU A 134 5.72 8.32 -24.68
C GLU A 134 5.63 9.79 -25.03
N VAL A 135 4.63 10.20 -25.81
CA VAL A 135 4.39 11.62 -26.10
C VAL A 135 4.10 12.39 -24.82
N SER A 136 3.16 11.95 -23.98
CA SER A 136 2.77 12.64 -22.74
C SER A 136 3.90 12.79 -21.71
N VAL A 137 4.88 11.90 -21.69
CA VAL A 137 6.06 12.00 -20.81
C VAL A 137 7.10 12.98 -21.37
N HIS A 138 7.23 13.06 -22.70
CA HIS A 138 8.21 13.94 -23.35
C HIS A 138 7.67 15.35 -23.64
N SER A 139 6.35 15.51 -23.76
CA SER A 139 5.68 16.80 -23.88
C SER A 139 5.34 17.35 -22.49
N ASP A 140 6.23 18.18 -21.95
CA ASP A 140 6.02 19.08 -20.82
C ASP A 140 5.45 18.49 -19.52
N VAL A 141 6.29 17.74 -18.79
CA VAL A 141 6.13 17.63 -17.32
C VAL A 141 6.50 18.95 -16.62
N GLU A 142 7.29 19.83 -17.25
CA GLU A 142 7.66 21.14 -16.69
C GLU A 142 6.54 22.19 -16.78
N GLY A 143 5.50 21.97 -17.59
CA GLY A 143 4.46 22.98 -17.90
C GLY A 143 3.05 22.71 -17.35
N ALA A 144 2.77 21.52 -16.80
CA ALA A 144 1.44 21.16 -16.32
C ALA A 144 1.26 21.50 -14.83
N PRO A 145 0.59 22.61 -14.46
CA PRO A 145 0.57 23.11 -13.07
C PRO A 145 -0.05 22.11 -12.08
N HIS A 146 -0.93 21.20 -12.53
CA HIS A 146 -1.60 20.20 -11.69
C HIS A 146 -0.68 19.07 -11.20
N VAL A 147 0.46 18.82 -11.86
CA VAL A 147 1.37 17.72 -11.52
C VAL A 147 2.02 17.93 -10.14
N HIS A 148 2.16 19.19 -9.69
CA HIS A 148 2.78 19.54 -8.39
C HIS A 148 1.80 19.99 -7.30
N MET A 149 0.52 20.22 -7.62
CA MET A 149 -0.52 20.71 -6.70
C MET A 149 -0.86 19.72 -5.58
N ASN A 150 -0.88 20.08 -4.30
CA ASN A 150 -1.41 19.16 -3.29
C ASN A 150 -2.95 19.00 -3.42
N ALA A 151 -3.59 18.15 -2.61
CA ALA A 151 -5.06 17.93 -2.65
C ALA A 151 -5.85 19.25 -2.51
N THR A 152 -5.41 20.14 -1.61
CA THR A 152 -6.00 21.47 -1.42
C THR A 152 -5.91 22.32 -2.70
N ASP A 153 -4.75 22.33 -3.34
CA ASP A 153 -4.54 23.06 -4.58
C ASP A 153 -5.39 22.48 -5.73
N LEU A 154 -5.50 21.14 -5.84
CA LEU A 154 -6.36 20.47 -6.82
C LEU A 154 -7.83 20.87 -6.64
N LEU A 155 -8.31 20.88 -5.39
CA LEU A 155 -9.68 21.27 -5.05
C LEU A 155 -9.94 22.75 -5.33
N ARG A 156 -9.04 23.64 -4.88
CA ARG A 156 -9.15 25.09 -5.10
C ARG A 156 -9.09 25.47 -6.57
N ASN A 157 -8.21 24.82 -7.35
CA ASN A 157 -8.11 25.05 -8.79
C ASN A 157 -9.42 24.69 -9.53
N ARG A 158 -10.23 23.77 -8.99
CA ARG A 158 -11.57 23.44 -9.48
C ARG A 158 -12.69 24.23 -8.79
N ASN A 159 -12.34 25.29 -8.08
CA ASN A 159 -13.22 26.19 -7.34
C ASN A 159 -14.05 25.51 -6.22
N TYR A 160 -13.53 24.44 -5.61
CA TYR A 160 -14.15 23.83 -4.42
C TYR A 160 -13.67 24.48 -3.13
N ASN A 161 -14.60 24.58 -2.17
CA ASN A 161 -14.30 25.01 -0.81
C ASN A 161 -13.68 23.83 -0.05
N VAL A 162 -12.44 24.00 0.41
CA VAL A 162 -11.68 22.98 1.12
C VAL A 162 -11.09 23.52 2.41
N GLU A 163 -11.24 22.74 3.49
CA GLU A 163 -10.60 22.93 4.79
C GLU A 163 -9.62 21.79 5.05
N GLU A 164 -8.43 22.11 5.58
CA GLU A 164 -7.46 21.12 6.05
C GLU A 164 -7.60 20.94 7.56
N HIS A 165 -7.68 19.70 8.01
CA HIS A 165 -7.80 19.35 9.42
C HIS A 165 -6.69 18.39 9.82
N SER A 166 -6.01 18.67 10.93
CA SER A 166 -5.06 17.74 11.55
C SER A 166 -5.68 17.10 12.79
N VAL A 167 -5.55 15.78 12.90
CA VAL A 167 -5.95 15.01 14.09
C VAL A 167 -4.76 14.21 14.60
N GLN A 168 -4.66 14.04 15.91
CA GLN A 168 -3.61 13.25 16.54
C GLN A 168 -4.19 11.95 17.07
N THR A 169 -3.60 10.82 16.70
CA THR A 169 -3.94 9.52 17.29
C THR A 169 -3.44 9.44 18.73
N ASP A 170 -4.05 8.55 19.51
CA ASP A 170 -3.61 8.21 20.87
C ASP A 170 -2.16 7.69 20.91
N ASP A 171 -1.71 6.99 19.85
CA ASP A 171 -0.33 6.52 19.71
C ASP A 171 0.64 7.54 19.08
N GLY A 172 0.17 8.76 18.79
CA GLY A 172 1.01 9.94 18.52
C GLY A 172 1.24 10.29 17.04
N TYR A 173 0.61 9.62 16.08
CA TYR A 173 0.63 10.05 14.68
C TYR A 173 -0.24 11.28 14.48
N ILE A 174 0.16 12.15 13.54
CA ILE A 174 -0.62 13.34 13.17
C ILE A 174 -1.10 13.14 11.73
N LEU A 175 -2.41 12.99 11.58
CA LEU A 175 -3.09 12.65 10.34
C LEU A 175 -3.77 13.88 9.77
N THR A 176 -3.65 14.08 8.46
CA THR A 176 -4.30 15.20 7.76
C THR A 176 -5.54 14.71 7.04
N MET A 177 -6.67 15.39 7.20
CA MET A 177 -7.91 15.17 6.44
C MET A 177 -8.29 16.42 5.67
N PHE A 178 -8.91 16.23 4.51
CA PHE A 178 -9.46 17.32 3.70
C PHE A 178 -10.98 17.29 3.78
N ARG A 179 -11.60 18.38 4.21
CA ARG A 179 -13.05 18.55 4.21
C ARG A 179 -13.44 19.41 3.02
N VAL A 180 -14.31 18.88 2.17
CA VAL A 180 -14.79 19.54 0.95
C VAL A 180 -16.28 19.83 1.11
N LEU A 181 -16.63 21.10 0.95
CA LEU A 181 -18.01 21.59 1.11
C LEU A 181 -18.64 21.90 -0.25
N PRO A 182 -19.95 21.63 -0.43
CA PRO A 182 -20.67 22.02 -1.63
C PRO A 182 -20.67 23.53 -1.78
N LYS A 183 -20.63 23.98 -3.04
CA LYS A 183 -20.60 25.41 -3.41
C LYS A 183 -21.84 26.15 -2.94
N GLN A 184 -23.00 25.50 -2.96
CA GLN A 184 -24.26 26.09 -2.51
C GLN A 184 -24.38 25.98 -0.99
N VAL A 185 -24.48 27.13 -0.33
CA VAL A 185 -24.84 27.22 1.09
C VAL A 185 -26.35 27.02 1.20
N THR A 186 -26.74 25.86 1.72
CA THR A 186 -28.13 25.58 2.13
C THR A 186 -28.17 25.53 3.65
N ASP A 187 -29.28 25.96 4.24
CA ASP A 187 -29.51 25.88 5.70
C ASP A 187 -29.76 24.43 6.18
N GLU A 188 -29.87 23.49 5.26
CA GLU A 188 -30.08 22.07 5.54
C GLU A 188 -28.80 21.37 6.01
N LYS A 189 -28.98 20.48 6.98
CA LYS A 189 -27.89 19.67 7.52
C LYS A 189 -27.44 18.63 6.47
N ARG A 190 -26.25 18.84 5.91
CA ARG A 190 -25.70 18.06 4.79
C ARG A 190 -25.23 16.68 5.24
N PRO A 191 -25.64 15.58 4.60
CA PRO A 191 -25.13 14.25 4.93
C PRO A 191 -23.63 14.17 4.67
N VAL A 192 -22.94 13.42 5.52
CA VAL A 192 -21.47 13.37 5.57
C VAL A 192 -20.96 12.08 4.95
N VAL A 193 -20.03 12.19 4.01
CA VAL A 193 -19.38 11.05 3.37
C VAL A 193 -17.88 11.07 3.64
N PHE A 194 -17.34 9.99 4.16
CA PHE A 194 -15.91 9.81 4.45
C PHE A 194 -15.29 8.85 3.44
N LEU A 195 -14.29 9.30 2.69
CA LEU A 195 -13.57 8.53 1.68
C LEU A 195 -12.20 8.09 2.22
N MET A 196 -11.93 6.78 2.20
CA MET A 196 -10.66 6.20 2.66
C MET A 196 -9.94 5.46 1.53
N HIS A 197 -8.72 5.90 1.23
CA HIS A 197 -7.90 5.40 0.13
C HIS A 197 -7.34 3.97 0.34
N GLY A 198 -6.79 3.40 -0.72
CA GLY A 198 -6.17 2.07 -0.76
C GLY A 198 -4.71 2.03 -0.25
N LEU A 199 -4.06 0.87 -0.41
CA LEU A 199 -2.66 0.69 -0.04
C LEU A 199 -1.78 1.56 -0.95
N LEU A 200 -0.73 2.20 -0.40
CA LEU A 200 0.13 3.14 -1.13
C LEU A 200 -0.60 4.34 -1.75
N GLY A 201 -1.84 4.58 -1.35
CA GLY A 201 -2.67 5.70 -1.79
C GLY A 201 -2.65 6.92 -0.86
N SER A 202 -3.45 7.92 -1.21
CA SER A 202 -3.75 9.08 -0.35
C SER A 202 -5.10 9.69 -0.75
N ALA A 203 -5.49 10.79 -0.11
CA ALA A 203 -6.65 11.59 -0.52
C ALA A 203 -6.62 12.01 -2.01
N ASP A 204 -5.44 12.12 -2.61
CA ASP A 204 -5.28 12.46 -4.03
C ASP A 204 -6.04 11.49 -4.93
N ASP A 205 -6.12 10.20 -4.57
CA ASP A 205 -6.74 9.15 -5.39
C ASP A 205 -8.23 9.42 -5.70
N TRP A 206 -8.88 10.24 -4.87
CA TRP A 206 -10.28 10.63 -5.02
C TRP A 206 -10.47 11.94 -5.80
N LEU A 207 -9.41 12.48 -6.40
CA LEU A 207 -9.37 13.81 -7.04
C LEU A 207 -8.76 13.80 -8.45
N LEU A 208 -8.09 12.73 -8.86
CA LEU A 208 -7.24 12.76 -10.07
C LEU A 208 -8.01 12.75 -11.39
N MET A 209 -9.25 12.28 -11.40
CA MET A 209 -10.10 12.22 -12.60
C MET A 209 -11.05 13.40 -12.67
N ASP A 210 -11.44 13.80 -13.88
CA ASP A 210 -12.40 14.89 -14.10
C ASP A 210 -13.72 14.69 -13.35
N LYS A 211 -14.25 13.47 -13.40
CA LYS A 211 -15.44 13.03 -12.67
C LYS A 211 -15.09 12.10 -11.51
N SER A 212 -14.09 12.47 -10.72
CA SER A 212 -13.77 11.74 -9.48
C SER A 212 -14.95 11.73 -8.52
N LEU A 213 -15.04 10.67 -7.70
CA LEU A 213 -16.14 10.46 -6.77
C LEU A 213 -16.35 11.66 -5.81
N THR A 214 -15.27 12.30 -5.34
CA THR A 214 -15.35 13.50 -4.50
C THR A 214 -16.18 14.60 -5.15
N TYR A 215 -15.88 14.92 -6.41
CA TYR A 215 -16.58 15.99 -7.14
C TYR A 215 -18.05 15.66 -7.31
N MET A 216 -18.36 14.41 -7.68
CA MET A 216 -19.75 13.97 -7.87
C MET A 216 -20.56 14.02 -6.56
N LEU A 217 -19.95 13.67 -5.42
CA LEU A 217 -20.59 13.75 -4.12
C LEU A 217 -20.79 15.20 -3.66
N VAL A 218 -19.77 16.04 -3.80
CA VAL A 218 -19.85 17.45 -3.39
C VAL A 218 -20.88 18.20 -4.25
N ASP A 219 -20.87 18.00 -5.57
CA ASP A 219 -21.87 18.61 -6.47
C ASP A 219 -23.30 18.06 -6.22
N ALA A 220 -23.40 16.86 -5.66
CA ALA A 220 -24.65 16.27 -5.21
C ALA A 220 -25.16 16.81 -3.86
N GLY A 221 -24.44 17.72 -3.19
CA GLY A 221 -24.84 18.37 -1.94
C GLY A 221 -24.27 17.74 -0.66
N PHE A 222 -23.37 16.75 -0.79
CA PHE A 222 -22.75 16.10 0.38
C PHE A 222 -21.59 16.90 0.95
N GLU A 223 -21.43 16.83 2.28
CA GLU A 223 -20.17 17.20 2.93
C GLU A 223 -19.21 16.01 2.81
N VAL A 224 -18.06 16.19 2.14
CA VAL A 224 -17.12 15.10 1.86
C VAL A 224 -15.83 15.27 2.65
N TRP A 225 -15.38 14.20 3.31
CA TRP A 225 -14.12 14.14 4.02
C TRP A 225 -13.19 13.11 3.37
N LEU A 226 -11.95 13.51 3.10
CA LEU A 226 -10.91 12.64 2.55
C LEU A 226 -9.93 12.29 3.66
N GLY A 227 -9.90 11.02 4.05
CA GLY A 227 -8.98 10.49 5.06
C GLY A 227 -7.60 10.17 4.48
N ASN A 228 -6.58 10.20 5.33
CA ASN A 228 -5.21 9.77 4.99
C ASN A 228 -4.62 8.90 6.09
N ALA A 229 -4.36 7.63 5.79
CA ALA A 229 -3.74 6.71 6.74
C ALA A 229 -2.33 7.19 7.14
N ARG A 230 -1.91 6.88 8.37
CA ARG A 230 -0.53 7.07 8.84
C ARG A 230 0.50 6.58 7.82
N GLY A 231 1.56 7.36 7.63
CA GLY A 231 2.63 7.04 6.68
C GLY A 231 2.35 7.39 5.21
N SER A 232 1.10 7.71 4.84
CA SER A 232 0.79 8.30 3.53
C SER A 232 1.32 9.73 3.42
N ARG A 233 1.41 10.26 2.19
CA ARG A 233 1.99 11.58 1.86
C ARG A 233 1.55 12.71 2.81
N TYR A 234 0.27 12.72 3.20
CA TYR A 234 -0.32 13.77 4.04
C TYR A 234 -0.27 13.48 5.55
N SER A 235 0.12 12.26 5.96
CA SER A 235 0.08 11.78 7.35
C SER A 235 1.43 11.19 7.79
N ARG A 236 2.54 11.85 7.44
CA ARG A 236 3.93 11.46 7.76
C ARG A 236 4.55 12.20 8.94
N ARG A 237 3.72 12.51 9.95
CA ARG A 237 4.14 13.21 11.16
C ARG A 237 3.79 12.40 12.41
N HIS A 238 4.62 12.52 13.42
CA HIS A 238 4.43 11.88 14.73
C HIS A 238 5.02 12.80 15.81
N VAL A 239 4.47 12.77 17.02
CA VAL A 239 4.89 13.66 18.13
C VAL A 239 6.34 13.43 18.57
N SER A 240 6.86 12.21 18.40
CA SER A 240 8.19 11.79 18.88
C SER A 240 9.02 10.94 17.90
N LYS A 241 8.47 10.53 16.74
CA LYS A 241 9.15 9.61 15.80
C LYS A 241 9.38 10.31 14.48
N HIS A 242 10.49 10.00 13.80
CA HIS A 242 10.83 10.61 12.52
C HIS A 242 10.61 9.62 11.36
N PRO A 243 9.99 10.01 10.22
CA PRO A 243 9.69 9.09 9.11
C PRO A 243 10.92 8.50 8.40
N ALA A 244 12.13 8.97 8.70
CA ALA A 244 13.38 8.34 8.24
C ALA A 244 13.80 7.12 9.08
N LEU A 245 13.21 6.92 10.26
CA LEU A 245 13.53 5.84 11.19
C LEU A 245 12.50 4.71 11.09
N ALA A 246 12.95 3.47 11.26
CA ALA A 246 12.10 2.28 11.11
C ALA A 246 10.97 2.19 12.16
N ASP A 247 11.16 2.79 13.33
CA ASP A 247 10.17 2.83 14.41
C ASP A 247 8.88 3.58 14.03
N PHE A 248 8.99 4.61 13.18
CA PHE A 248 7.86 5.33 12.57
C PHE A 248 7.01 4.41 11.67
N TRP A 249 7.56 3.33 11.15
CA TRP A 249 6.85 2.43 10.22
C TRP A 249 6.37 1.15 10.88
N LYS A 250 6.44 1.04 12.21
CA LYS A 250 5.97 -0.14 12.95
C LYS A 250 4.44 -0.14 13.13
N PHE A 251 3.71 -0.10 12.02
CA PHE A 251 2.26 -0.16 11.98
C PHE A 251 1.79 -0.99 10.78
N SER A 252 0.59 -1.56 10.87
CA SER A 252 -0.04 -2.46 9.92
C SER A 252 -1.49 -2.02 9.66
N ILE A 253 -2.35 -2.91 9.15
CA ILE A 253 -3.81 -2.64 9.10
C ILE A 253 -4.35 -2.41 10.50
N ASP A 254 -3.83 -3.13 11.49
CA ASP A 254 -4.32 -3.16 12.86
C ASP A 254 -4.34 -1.75 13.45
N GLU A 255 -3.24 -1.02 13.36
CA GLU A 255 -3.14 0.32 13.93
C GLU A 255 -3.98 1.36 13.17
N ILE A 256 -4.19 1.19 11.86
CA ILE A 256 -5.07 2.08 11.09
C ILE A 256 -6.53 1.88 11.55
N ALA A 257 -6.93 0.63 11.77
CA ALA A 257 -8.25 0.29 12.28
C ALA A 257 -8.44 0.69 13.75
N ASP A 258 -7.44 0.46 14.61
CA ASP A 258 -7.54 0.65 16.05
C ASP A 258 -7.34 2.11 16.48
N HIS A 259 -6.60 2.93 15.70
CA HIS A 259 -6.22 4.30 16.08
C HIS A 259 -6.62 5.37 15.04
N ASP A 260 -6.30 5.18 13.74
CA ASP A 260 -6.53 6.23 12.72
C ASP A 260 -8.02 6.46 12.47
N LEU A 261 -8.75 5.41 12.08
CA LEU A 261 -10.16 5.52 11.76
C LEU A 261 -11.00 6.03 12.94
N PRO A 262 -10.82 5.55 14.19
CA PRO A 262 -11.48 6.09 15.37
C PRO A 262 -11.38 7.61 15.52
N VAL A 263 -10.15 8.16 15.50
CA VAL A 263 -9.96 9.60 15.70
C VAL A 263 -10.47 10.41 14.51
N MET A 264 -10.33 9.90 13.29
CA MET A 264 -10.88 10.54 12.08
C MET A 264 -12.40 10.60 12.14
N ILE A 265 -13.07 9.47 12.36
CA ILE A 265 -14.53 9.38 12.40
C ILE A 265 -15.09 10.29 13.50
N ASP A 266 -14.53 10.24 14.71
CA ASP A 266 -15.00 11.07 15.82
C ASP A 266 -14.82 12.56 15.57
N TYR A 267 -13.70 12.94 14.94
CA TYR A 267 -13.46 14.32 14.54
C TYR A 267 -14.45 14.78 13.48
N VAL A 268 -14.71 13.96 12.46
CA VAL A 268 -15.67 14.24 11.38
C VAL A 268 -17.07 14.44 11.96
N LEU A 269 -17.54 13.51 12.79
CA LEU A 269 -18.87 13.58 13.40
C LEU A 269 -19.03 14.79 14.31
N ARG A 270 -18.03 15.09 15.14
CA ARG A 270 -18.03 16.28 16.01
C ARG A 270 -18.03 17.58 15.23
N THR A 271 -17.24 17.67 14.16
CA THR A 271 -17.10 18.88 13.34
C THR A 271 -18.35 19.13 12.50
N SER A 272 -18.87 18.08 11.87
CA SER A 272 -20.09 18.14 11.06
C SER A 272 -21.39 18.14 11.90
N LYS A 273 -21.29 17.90 13.21
CA LYS A 273 -22.42 17.74 14.16
C LYS A 273 -23.37 16.62 13.76
N HIS A 274 -22.87 15.54 13.17
CA HIS A 274 -23.65 14.35 12.82
C HIS A 274 -23.43 13.22 13.82
N GLU A 275 -24.42 12.33 13.95
CA GLU A 275 -24.28 11.10 14.73
C GLU A 275 -23.70 9.95 13.89
N LYS A 276 -23.95 9.96 12.58
CA LYS A 276 -23.49 8.96 11.63
C LYS A 276 -22.94 9.60 10.37
N LEU A 277 -22.01 8.89 9.72
CA LEU A 277 -21.50 9.21 8.39
C LEU A 277 -21.61 8.00 7.45
N PHE A 278 -21.58 8.25 6.14
CA PHE A 278 -21.42 7.22 5.13
C PHE A 278 -19.93 6.98 4.91
N TYR A 279 -19.49 5.73 4.98
CA TYR A 279 -18.10 5.38 4.74
C TYR A 279 -17.95 4.80 3.34
N VAL A 280 -16.98 5.29 2.57
CA VAL A 280 -16.57 4.69 1.31
C VAL A 280 -15.09 4.33 1.41
N GLY A 281 -14.78 3.05 1.27
CA GLY A 281 -13.41 2.57 1.25
C GLY A 281 -13.08 1.99 -0.11
N HIS A 282 -11.86 2.21 -0.59
CA HIS A 282 -11.28 1.43 -1.69
C HIS A 282 -10.16 0.53 -1.17
N SER A 283 -10.11 -0.72 -1.65
CA SER A 283 -8.96 -1.60 -1.41
C SER A 283 -8.67 -1.73 0.10
N HIS A 284 -7.45 -1.41 0.54
CA HIS A 284 -7.04 -1.39 1.93
C HIS A 284 -7.87 -0.48 2.86
N GLY A 285 -8.49 0.58 2.34
CA GLY A 285 -9.47 1.38 3.09
C GLY A 285 -10.70 0.56 3.50
N THR A 286 -11.10 -0.42 2.69
CA THR A 286 -12.14 -1.39 3.08
C THR A 286 -11.66 -2.32 4.18
N THR A 287 -10.41 -2.81 4.09
CA THR A 287 -9.83 -3.74 5.05
C THR A 287 -9.74 -3.11 6.43
N ALA A 288 -9.27 -1.85 6.51
CA ALA A 288 -9.21 -1.09 7.75
C ALA A 288 -10.62 -0.88 8.35
N PHE A 289 -11.63 -0.59 7.52
CA PHE A 289 -13.02 -0.50 7.97
C PHE A 289 -13.53 -1.82 8.55
N PHE A 290 -13.36 -2.94 7.84
CA PHE A 290 -13.84 -4.25 8.30
C PHE A 290 -13.13 -4.69 9.58
N ALA A 291 -11.83 -4.42 9.70
CA ALA A 291 -11.07 -4.62 10.94
C ALA A 291 -11.71 -3.82 12.09
N LEU A 292 -11.88 -2.51 11.94
CA LEU A 292 -12.50 -1.62 12.94
C LEU A 292 -13.91 -2.12 13.33
N ALA A 293 -14.77 -2.32 12.35
CA ALA A 293 -16.17 -2.67 12.59
C ALA A 293 -16.32 -4.04 13.26
N SER A 294 -15.42 -4.99 12.99
CA SER A 294 -15.45 -6.31 13.62
C SER A 294 -15.00 -6.29 15.09
N THR A 295 -14.11 -5.37 15.49
CA THR A 295 -13.54 -5.33 16.87
C THR A 295 -14.10 -4.23 17.76
N ARG A 296 -14.68 -3.16 17.19
CA ARG A 296 -15.14 -1.98 17.96
C ARG A 296 -16.64 -1.69 17.76
N PRO A 297 -17.53 -2.34 18.54
CA PRO A 297 -18.97 -2.18 18.43
C PRO A 297 -19.47 -0.73 18.50
N GLU A 298 -18.79 0.14 19.24
CA GLU A 298 -19.13 1.55 19.41
C GLU A 298 -19.03 2.35 18.10
N TYR A 299 -18.24 1.90 17.12
CA TYR A 299 -18.17 2.54 15.80
C TYR A 299 -19.24 2.04 14.83
N ARG A 300 -19.86 0.87 15.07
CA ARG A 300 -20.94 0.35 14.21
C ARG A 300 -22.13 1.32 14.17
N ASN A 301 -22.43 1.94 15.32
CA ASN A 301 -23.51 2.92 15.45
C ASN A 301 -23.18 4.30 14.88
N LYS A 302 -21.92 4.55 14.50
CA LYS A 302 -21.44 5.82 13.91
C LYS A 302 -21.41 5.78 12.38
N ILE A 303 -21.72 4.63 11.78
CA ILE A 303 -21.68 4.43 10.34
C ILE A 303 -23.11 4.19 9.87
N ALA A 304 -23.57 5.03 8.94
CA ALA A 304 -24.88 4.87 8.31
C ALA A 304 -24.84 3.66 7.37
N MET A 305 -23.87 3.64 6.45
CA MET A 305 -23.62 2.56 5.49
C MET A 305 -22.15 2.54 5.10
N MET A 306 -21.66 1.35 4.71
CA MET A 306 -20.34 1.12 4.13
C MET A 306 -20.46 0.81 2.64
N HIS A 307 -19.81 1.60 1.79
CA HIS A 307 -19.58 1.28 0.39
C HIS A 307 -18.15 0.78 0.20
N ALA A 308 -17.99 -0.52 -0.05
CA ALA A 308 -16.70 -1.17 -0.18
C ALA A 308 -16.35 -1.40 -1.66
N LEU A 309 -15.46 -0.57 -2.20
CA LEU A 309 -14.93 -0.67 -3.56
C LEU A 309 -13.71 -1.58 -3.56
N ALA A 310 -13.74 -2.67 -4.33
CA ALA A 310 -12.68 -3.70 -4.35
C ALA A 310 -12.31 -4.20 -2.93
N PRO A 311 -13.25 -4.82 -2.20
CA PRO A 311 -13.06 -5.19 -0.80
C PRO A 311 -11.99 -6.26 -0.60
N MET A 312 -10.95 -5.94 0.17
CA MET A 312 -9.80 -6.82 0.42
C MET A 312 -9.83 -7.42 1.83
N VAL A 313 -10.72 -8.38 2.08
CA VAL A 313 -10.78 -9.10 3.37
C VAL A 313 -10.01 -10.42 3.30
N TYR A 314 -10.34 -11.29 2.34
CA TYR A 314 -9.61 -12.53 2.12
C TYR A 314 -8.68 -12.38 0.92
N MET A 315 -7.51 -13.02 0.99
CA MET A 315 -6.49 -13.00 -0.05
C MET A 315 -6.22 -14.39 -0.62
N THR A 316 -7.14 -15.35 -0.39
CA THR A 316 -6.91 -16.77 -0.68
C THR A 316 -6.76 -17.02 -2.18
N ASN A 317 -7.50 -16.26 -2.98
CA ASN A 317 -7.54 -16.39 -4.43
C ASN A 317 -6.88 -15.20 -5.15
N ALA A 318 -6.19 -14.33 -4.41
CA ALA A 318 -5.53 -13.16 -5.00
C ALA A 318 -4.57 -13.58 -6.12
N ARG A 319 -4.64 -12.87 -7.25
CA ARG A 319 -3.87 -13.14 -8.48
C ARG A 319 -2.50 -12.47 -8.47
N SER A 320 -2.32 -11.48 -7.58
CA SER A 320 -1.07 -10.72 -7.46
C SER A 320 0.14 -11.64 -7.22
N PRO A 321 1.11 -11.68 -8.16
CA PRO A 321 2.33 -12.47 -7.98
C PRO A 321 3.09 -12.05 -6.72
N PHE A 322 3.10 -10.75 -6.40
CA PHE A 322 3.77 -10.24 -5.22
C PHE A 322 3.19 -10.79 -3.92
N ILE A 323 1.87 -10.79 -3.76
CA ILE A 323 1.22 -11.34 -2.56
C ILE A 323 1.45 -12.86 -2.48
N ARG A 324 1.35 -13.59 -3.60
CA ARG A 324 1.64 -15.03 -3.67
C ARG A 324 3.06 -15.35 -3.23
N MET A 325 4.04 -14.56 -3.68
CA MET A 325 5.43 -14.74 -3.29
C MET A 325 5.67 -14.39 -1.83
N LEU A 326 4.95 -13.40 -1.28
CA LEU A 326 5.08 -12.92 0.09
C LEU A 326 4.31 -13.76 1.13
N ALA A 327 3.50 -14.72 0.71
CA ALA A 327 2.80 -15.62 1.62
C ALA A 327 3.80 -16.51 2.40
N PRO A 328 3.67 -16.70 3.73
CA PRO A 328 4.58 -17.54 4.52
C PRO A 328 4.81 -18.97 4.02
N ASN A 329 3.87 -19.54 3.28
CA ASN A 329 3.98 -20.88 2.65
C ASN A 329 4.64 -20.84 1.26
N SER A 330 5.13 -19.69 0.81
CA SER A 330 5.82 -19.50 -0.46
C SER A 330 7.33 -19.76 -0.32
N PRO A 331 7.97 -20.44 -1.30
CA PRO A 331 9.43 -20.56 -1.35
C PRO A 331 10.18 -19.23 -1.38
N PHE A 332 9.51 -18.13 -1.74
CA PHE A 332 10.11 -16.80 -1.82
C PHE A 332 10.07 -16.02 -0.51
N TYR A 333 9.28 -16.50 0.46
CA TYR A 333 8.93 -15.74 1.67
C TYR A 333 10.16 -15.26 2.43
N ASP A 334 11.13 -16.15 2.69
CA ASP A 334 12.32 -15.81 3.46
C ASP A 334 13.14 -14.71 2.78
N SER A 335 13.39 -14.82 1.47
CA SER A 335 14.12 -13.78 0.75
C SER A 335 13.38 -12.44 0.78
N LEU A 336 12.07 -12.45 0.50
CA LEU A 336 11.28 -11.24 0.41
C LEU A 336 11.08 -10.56 1.76
N ARG A 337 10.83 -11.30 2.85
CA ARG A 337 10.61 -10.69 4.17
C ARG A 337 11.85 -9.94 4.67
N TYR A 338 13.05 -10.40 4.31
CA TYR A 338 14.31 -9.70 4.60
C TYR A 338 14.52 -8.51 3.66
N GLN A 339 14.31 -8.67 2.35
CA GLN A 339 14.46 -7.58 1.38
C GLN A 339 13.52 -6.40 1.66
N LEU A 340 12.29 -6.66 2.12
CA LEU A 340 11.34 -5.62 2.48
C LEU A 340 11.70 -4.88 3.77
N GLY A 341 12.48 -5.49 4.68
CA GLY A 341 12.81 -4.88 5.97
C GLY A 341 11.59 -4.48 6.82
N TYR A 342 11.75 -3.50 7.71
CA TYR A 342 10.75 -3.10 8.72
C TYR A 342 10.44 -1.58 8.67
N GLY A 343 10.59 -0.97 7.51
CA GLY A 343 10.45 0.47 7.28
C GLY A 343 9.31 0.84 6.34
N GLU A 344 9.49 1.96 5.63
CA GLU A 344 8.64 2.34 4.49
C GLU A 344 8.70 1.28 3.38
N LEU A 345 7.56 0.98 2.77
CA LEU A 345 7.46 0.07 1.64
C LEU A 345 8.07 0.72 0.39
N LYS A 346 9.38 0.54 0.22
CA LYS A 346 10.14 0.96 -0.96
C LYS A 346 10.64 -0.25 -1.71
N LEU A 347 9.98 -0.57 -2.81
CA LEU A 347 10.44 -1.63 -3.71
C LEU A 347 11.50 -1.04 -4.64
N ASN A 348 12.68 -1.66 -4.68
CA ASN A 348 13.69 -1.31 -5.66
C ASN A 348 13.27 -1.81 -7.07
N LYS A 349 13.89 -1.26 -8.12
CA LYS A 349 13.53 -1.57 -9.52
C LYS A 349 13.68 -3.06 -9.86
N GLU A 350 14.71 -3.71 -9.31
CA GLU A 350 14.96 -5.15 -9.53
C GLU A 350 13.86 -6.01 -8.93
N LEU A 351 13.38 -5.65 -7.74
CA LEU A 351 12.29 -6.33 -7.07
C LEU A 351 10.97 -6.12 -7.83
N VAL A 352 10.66 -4.88 -8.25
CA VAL A 352 9.47 -4.59 -9.07
C VAL A 352 9.48 -5.41 -10.37
N HIS A 353 10.64 -5.50 -11.02
CA HIS A 353 10.82 -6.34 -12.21
C HIS A 353 10.51 -7.82 -11.92
N THR A 354 11.04 -8.35 -10.82
CA THR A 354 10.91 -9.76 -10.42
C THR A 354 9.47 -10.14 -10.03
N ILE A 355 8.72 -9.26 -9.38
CA ILE A 355 7.38 -9.55 -8.85
C ILE A 355 6.25 -9.32 -9.85
N GLY A 356 6.56 -9.09 -11.13
CA GLY A 356 5.57 -8.94 -12.20
C GLY A 356 5.88 -7.85 -13.22
N GLY A 357 6.90 -7.01 -12.99
CA GLY A 357 7.29 -5.97 -13.94
C GLY A 357 7.72 -6.50 -15.31
N ASP A 358 8.47 -7.61 -15.36
CA ASP A 358 8.84 -8.27 -16.63
C ASP A 358 7.61 -8.77 -17.40
N MET A 359 6.71 -9.49 -16.70
CA MET A 359 5.44 -9.96 -17.26
C MET A 359 4.61 -8.80 -17.79
N CYS A 360 4.41 -7.76 -16.97
CA CYS A 360 3.70 -6.55 -17.35
C CYS A 360 4.32 -5.91 -18.59
N GLN A 361 5.66 -5.77 -18.64
CA GLN A 361 6.34 -5.15 -19.77
C GLN A 361 6.15 -5.96 -21.05
N ASN A 362 6.21 -7.29 -20.96
CA ASN A 362 6.02 -8.19 -22.11
C ASN A 362 4.58 -8.19 -22.63
N GLU A 363 3.60 -8.01 -21.75
CA GLU A 363 2.18 -8.02 -22.11
C GLU A 363 1.65 -6.64 -22.51
N ILE A 364 2.09 -5.56 -21.87
CA ILE A 364 1.58 -4.19 -22.10
C ILE A 364 2.49 -3.39 -23.05
N GLY A 365 3.78 -3.72 -23.13
CA GLY A 365 4.75 -3.02 -23.98
C GLY A 365 5.22 -1.67 -23.43
N CYS A 366 4.93 -1.33 -22.16
CA CYS A 366 5.35 -0.05 -21.56
C CYS A 366 6.14 -0.24 -20.26
N LYS A 367 7.46 -0.09 -20.34
CA LYS A 367 8.37 -0.25 -19.20
C LYS A 367 8.13 0.78 -18.08
N HIS A 368 7.79 2.02 -18.41
CA HIS A 368 7.59 3.07 -17.41
C HIS A 368 6.42 2.76 -16.47
N ILE A 369 5.33 2.25 -17.04
CA ILE A 369 4.13 1.89 -16.30
C ILE A 369 4.35 0.62 -15.49
N CYS A 370 5.00 -0.39 -16.08
CA CYS A 370 5.35 -1.64 -15.42
C CYS A 370 6.45 -1.50 -14.35
N ASN A 371 7.02 -0.30 -14.18
CA ASN A 371 7.87 0.03 -13.05
C ASN A 371 7.09 0.67 -11.89
N ASN A 372 5.79 0.98 -12.04
CA ASN A 372 4.97 1.44 -10.92
C ASN A 372 4.56 0.26 -10.05
N VAL A 373 4.89 0.33 -8.76
CA VAL A 373 4.56 -0.70 -7.79
C VAL A 373 3.05 -0.97 -7.69
N ASN A 374 2.19 0.05 -7.80
CA ASN A 374 0.75 -0.16 -7.67
C ASN A 374 0.24 -1.05 -8.80
N PHE A 375 0.55 -0.74 -10.06
CA PHE A 375 0.09 -1.52 -11.20
C PHE A 375 0.62 -2.96 -11.21
N VAL A 376 1.87 -3.16 -10.79
CA VAL A 376 2.46 -4.51 -10.71
C VAL A 376 1.83 -5.33 -9.58
N VAL A 377 1.44 -4.67 -8.47
CA VAL A 377 0.84 -5.37 -7.32
C VAL A 377 -0.64 -5.63 -7.53
N THR A 378 -1.39 -4.68 -8.06
CA THR A 378 -2.86 -4.71 -8.10
C THR A 378 -3.44 -5.09 -9.46
N GLY A 379 -2.61 -5.17 -10.49
CA GLY A 379 -3.04 -5.40 -11.86
C GLY A 379 -3.56 -4.13 -12.51
N MET A 380 -3.61 -4.13 -13.84
CA MET A 380 -4.09 -2.98 -14.60
C MET A 380 -4.77 -3.38 -15.89
N ASN A 381 -5.71 -2.54 -16.33
CA ASN A 381 -6.28 -2.61 -17.66
C ASN A 381 -6.04 -1.28 -18.39
N PRO A 382 -5.06 -1.21 -19.33
CA PRO A 382 -4.77 0.03 -20.04
C PRO A 382 -5.94 0.51 -20.91
N SER A 383 -6.83 -0.38 -21.37
CA SER A 383 -7.97 -0.05 -22.22
C SER A 383 -9.00 0.86 -21.53
N ASN A 384 -9.05 0.82 -20.20
CA ASN A 384 -9.99 1.60 -19.39
C ASN A 384 -9.39 2.89 -18.82
N MET A 385 -8.07 3.09 -18.96
CA MET A 385 -7.36 4.22 -18.37
C MET A 385 -7.38 5.45 -19.28
N ASP A 386 -7.51 6.61 -18.64
CA ASP A 386 -7.28 7.88 -19.31
C ASP A 386 -5.77 8.14 -19.43
N VAL A 387 -5.24 8.13 -20.65
CA VAL A 387 -3.80 8.31 -20.87
C VAL A 387 -3.29 9.66 -20.36
N ASP A 388 -4.13 10.71 -20.43
CA ASP A 388 -3.77 12.04 -19.91
C ASP A 388 -3.71 12.05 -18.38
N SER A 389 -4.45 11.15 -17.71
CA SER A 389 -4.42 11.01 -16.25
C SER A 389 -3.28 10.11 -15.77
N VAL A 390 -2.69 9.26 -16.62
CA VAL A 390 -1.60 8.34 -16.21
C VAL A 390 -0.40 9.12 -15.67
N SER A 391 0.01 10.21 -16.32
CA SER A 391 1.14 11.03 -15.87
C SER A 391 0.88 11.63 -14.48
N VAL A 392 -0.35 12.08 -14.23
CA VAL A 392 -0.79 12.61 -12.94
C VAL A 392 -0.80 11.50 -11.90
N ILE A 393 -1.41 10.35 -12.17
CA ILE A 393 -1.44 9.18 -11.28
C ILE A 393 -0.02 8.73 -10.89
N MET A 394 0.88 8.63 -11.87
CA MET A 394 2.27 8.20 -11.67
C MET A 394 3.09 9.16 -10.78
N ASN A 395 2.76 10.45 -10.74
CA ASN A 395 3.41 11.43 -9.86
C ASN A 395 2.82 11.46 -8.44
N ARG A 396 1.68 10.79 -8.23
CA ARG A 396 0.91 10.80 -6.97
C ARG A 396 0.98 9.46 -6.24
N MET A 397 1.16 8.38 -7.00
CA MET A 397 1.27 7.03 -6.50
C MET A 397 2.64 6.43 -6.83
N PRO A 398 3.34 5.82 -5.85
CA PRO A 398 2.90 5.57 -4.48
C PRO A 398 2.99 6.78 -3.54
N SER A 399 2.06 6.87 -2.60
CA SER A 399 1.98 7.89 -1.56
C SER A 399 2.55 7.45 -0.20
N GLY A 400 3.09 6.24 -0.08
CA GLY A 400 3.76 5.73 1.13
C GLY A 400 2.90 4.75 1.93
N ALA A 401 3.55 3.74 2.51
CA ALA A 401 2.96 2.69 3.36
C ALA A 401 4.06 2.00 4.17
N SER A 402 3.71 1.30 5.25
CA SER A 402 4.61 0.40 5.97
C SER A 402 4.75 -0.95 5.28
N THR A 403 5.94 -1.54 5.38
CA THR A 403 6.17 -2.93 4.94
C THR A 403 5.35 -3.95 5.73
N ARG A 404 4.92 -3.63 6.96
CA ARG A 404 4.04 -4.52 7.74
C ARG A 404 2.66 -4.68 7.12
N GLN A 405 2.11 -3.63 6.49
CA GLN A 405 0.81 -3.72 5.82
C GLN A 405 0.81 -4.77 4.71
N ILE A 406 1.82 -4.76 3.85
CA ILE A 406 1.90 -5.76 2.76
C ILE A 406 2.26 -7.15 3.27
N LYS A 407 3.12 -7.25 4.29
CA LYS A 407 3.43 -8.53 4.96
C LYS A 407 2.18 -9.15 5.57
N GLN A 408 1.29 -8.35 6.15
CA GLN A 408 0.02 -8.82 6.68
C GLN A 408 -0.86 -9.44 5.61
N TYR A 409 -0.91 -8.87 4.40
CA TYR A 409 -1.65 -9.50 3.30
C TYR A 409 -1.06 -10.84 2.87
N GLY A 410 0.28 -10.97 2.87
CA GLY A 410 0.94 -12.27 2.67
C GLY A 410 0.55 -13.28 3.76
N GLN A 411 0.55 -12.86 5.03
CA GLN A 411 0.10 -13.68 6.16
C GLN A 411 -1.37 -14.10 6.01
N SER A 412 -2.25 -13.17 5.63
CA SER A 412 -3.67 -13.43 5.39
C SER A 412 -3.90 -14.42 4.25
N MET A 413 -3.08 -14.38 3.19
CA MET A 413 -3.13 -15.37 2.11
C MET A 413 -2.77 -16.77 2.63
N ALA A 414 -1.68 -16.91 3.38
CA ALA A 414 -1.29 -18.23 3.91
C ALA A 414 -2.27 -18.77 4.96
N ALA A 415 -2.87 -17.88 5.76
CA ALA A 415 -3.87 -18.26 6.76
C ALA A 415 -5.26 -18.53 6.15
N GLY A 416 -5.56 -17.98 4.96
CA GLY A 416 -6.90 -18.00 4.38
C GLY A 416 -7.93 -17.17 5.17
N GLU A 417 -7.48 -16.26 6.04
CA GLU A 417 -8.31 -15.43 6.92
C GLU A 417 -7.67 -14.05 7.10
N LEU A 418 -8.49 -13.02 7.34
CA LEU A 418 -7.98 -11.73 7.82
C LEU A 418 -7.69 -11.83 9.32
N ARG A 419 -6.42 -11.67 9.68
CA ARG A 419 -5.96 -11.70 11.06
C ARG A 419 -5.16 -10.45 11.39
N LYS A 420 -5.03 -10.18 12.69
CA LYS A 420 -4.04 -9.24 13.21
C LYS A 420 -2.63 -9.62 12.72
N TYR A 421 -1.71 -8.67 12.73
CA TYR A 421 -0.36 -8.88 12.21
C TYR A 421 0.37 -10.03 12.95
N ASP A 422 0.93 -10.99 12.22
CA ASP A 422 1.70 -12.08 12.82
C ASP A 422 3.14 -11.64 13.09
N TYR A 423 3.52 -11.54 14.37
CA TYR A 423 4.86 -11.21 14.81
C TYR A 423 5.78 -12.43 14.98
N GLY A 424 5.24 -13.65 14.87
CA GLY A 424 5.87 -14.89 15.31
C GLY A 424 5.41 -15.30 16.71
N ILE A 425 5.55 -16.60 17.00
CA ILE A 425 4.98 -17.29 18.18
C ILE A 425 5.22 -16.53 19.49
N ASP A 426 6.47 -16.18 19.77
CA ASP A 426 6.85 -15.57 21.06
C ASP A 426 6.26 -14.17 21.23
N THR A 427 6.35 -13.34 20.19
CA THR A 427 5.82 -11.98 20.23
C THR A 427 4.30 -11.96 20.19
N ASN A 428 3.66 -12.88 19.47
CA ASN A 428 2.20 -13.03 19.51
C ASN A 428 1.71 -13.38 20.93
N ALA A 429 2.39 -14.30 21.62
CA ALA A 429 2.02 -14.65 22.99
C ALA A 429 2.10 -13.43 23.94
N GLN A 430 3.07 -12.54 23.74
CA GLN A 430 3.22 -11.31 24.52
C GLN A 430 2.18 -10.24 24.15
N VAL A 431 1.92 -10.03 22.86
CA VAL A 431 1.06 -8.95 22.35
C VAL A 431 -0.43 -9.32 22.42
N TYR A 432 -0.77 -10.57 22.13
CA TYR A 432 -2.15 -11.05 22.00
C TYR A 432 -2.56 -12.04 23.09
N GLY A 433 -1.64 -12.49 23.95
CA GLY A 433 -1.90 -13.57 24.90
C GLY A 433 -2.09 -14.96 24.25
N THR A 434 -1.87 -15.07 22.94
CA THR A 434 -2.07 -16.28 22.14
C THR A 434 -0.96 -16.41 21.10
N ILE A 435 -0.57 -17.65 20.76
CA ILE A 435 0.54 -17.88 19.82
C ILE A 435 0.18 -17.57 18.35
N LEU A 436 -1.12 -17.55 18.03
CA LEU A 436 -1.63 -17.15 16.72
C LEU A 436 -2.29 -15.79 16.84
N PRO A 437 -2.10 -14.88 15.87
CA PRO A 437 -2.79 -13.61 15.90
C PRO A 437 -4.32 -13.82 15.84
N PRO A 438 -5.10 -13.04 16.61
CA PRO A 438 -6.56 -13.09 16.56
C PRO A 438 -7.10 -12.80 15.16
N ARG A 439 -8.20 -13.46 14.80
CA ARG A 439 -8.92 -13.21 13.54
C ARG A 439 -9.90 -12.05 13.69
N TYR A 440 -10.07 -11.28 12.62
CA TYR A 440 -11.14 -10.31 12.49
C TYR A 440 -12.43 -11.03 12.09
N ASN A 441 -13.46 -11.01 12.94
CA ASN A 441 -14.67 -11.79 12.71
C ASN A 441 -15.71 -11.01 11.89
N MET A 442 -15.89 -11.36 10.61
CA MET A 442 -16.79 -10.64 9.72
C MET A 442 -18.27 -10.74 10.14
N THR A 443 -18.67 -11.76 10.91
CA THR A 443 -20.04 -11.87 11.44
C THR A 443 -20.38 -10.78 12.45
N GLU A 444 -19.37 -10.10 12.98
CA GLU A 444 -19.54 -8.98 13.92
C GLU A 444 -19.73 -7.63 13.23
N VAL A 445 -19.54 -7.54 11.91
CA VAL A 445 -19.72 -6.31 11.13
C VAL A 445 -21.21 -6.05 10.91
N LYS A 446 -21.88 -5.54 11.95
CA LYS A 446 -23.33 -5.26 11.96
C LYS A 446 -23.68 -3.87 11.41
N VAL A 447 -23.02 -3.48 10.32
CA VAL A 447 -23.26 -2.23 9.58
C VAL A 447 -23.83 -2.61 8.20
N PRO A 448 -24.77 -1.86 7.61
CA PRO A 448 -25.21 -2.11 6.25
C PRO A 448 -24.05 -1.95 5.25
N VAL A 449 -23.78 -2.97 4.43
CA VAL A 449 -22.65 -3.00 3.49
C VAL A 449 -23.12 -3.11 2.03
N PHE A 450 -22.51 -2.31 1.16
CA PHE A 450 -22.58 -2.41 -0.29
C PHE A 450 -21.22 -2.87 -0.79
N LEU A 451 -21.18 -4.00 -1.50
CA LEU A 451 -19.95 -4.58 -2.03
C LEU A 451 -19.87 -4.34 -3.54
N TYR A 452 -18.77 -3.75 -4.01
CA TYR A 452 -18.50 -3.53 -5.43
C TYR A 452 -17.24 -4.31 -5.82
N HIS A 453 -17.36 -5.21 -6.79
CA HIS A 453 -16.26 -6.08 -7.22
C HIS A 453 -16.22 -6.24 -8.74
N SER A 454 -15.07 -6.66 -9.27
CA SER A 454 -14.88 -6.91 -10.70
C SER A 454 -14.14 -8.23 -10.93
N ASP A 455 -14.29 -8.78 -12.13
CA ASP A 455 -13.84 -10.15 -12.40
C ASP A 455 -12.33 -10.29 -12.48
N ASP A 456 -11.64 -9.26 -12.96
CA ASP A 456 -10.18 -9.27 -13.25
C ASP A 456 -9.35 -8.55 -12.18
N ASP A 457 -9.94 -8.25 -11.03
CA ASP A 457 -9.23 -7.68 -9.88
C ASP A 457 -8.18 -8.67 -9.32
N TRP A 458 -6.91 -8.27 -9.22
CA TRP A 458 -5.85 -9.16 -8.72
C TRP A 458 -5.80 -9.28 -7.20
N MET A 459 -6.42 -8.35 -6.48
CA MET A 459 -6.36 -8.29 -5.03
C MET A 459 -7.67 -8.74 -4.42
N ALA A 460 -8.79 -8.16 -4.86
CA ALA A 460 -10.14 -8.46 -4.39
C ALA A 460 -10.82 -9.49 -5.31
N HIS A 461 -10.29 -10.71 -5.33
CA HIS A 461 -10.78 -11.77 -6.21
C HIS A 461 -12.29 -12.04 -5.99
N PRO A 462 -13.11 -12.22 -7.05
CA PRO A 462 -14.58 -12.39 -6.91
C PRO A 462 -15.01 -13.50 -5.94
N ALA A 463 -14.29 -14.63 -5.92
CA ALA A 463 -14.56 -15.72 -4.98
C ALA A 463 -14.33 -15.32 -3.51
N ASP A 464 -13.32 -14.48 -3.24
CA ASP A 464 -13.05 -13.96 -1.91
C ASP A 464 -14.12 -12.92 -1.50
N VAL A 465 -14.58 -12.08 -2.43
CA VAL A 465 -15.69 -11.14 -2.17
C VAL A 465 -17.03 -11.88 -1.97
N GLU A 466 -17.30 -12.94 -2.72
CA GLU A 466 -18.50 -13.77 -2.52
C GLU A 466 -18.47 -14.49 -1.16
N ARG A 467 -17.29 -14.91 -0.68
CA ARG A 467 -17.13 -15.41 0.69
C ARG A 467 -17.48 -14.31 1.70
N LEU A 468 -16.92 -13.11 1.52
CA LEU A 468 -17.22 -11.97 2.39
C LEU A 468 -18.72 -11.67 2.43
N ARG A 469 -19.40 -11.68 1.27
CA ARG A 469 -20.85 -11.48 1.17
C ARG A 469 -21.64 -12.49 2.01
N LYS A 470 -21.20 -13.74 2.07
CA LYS A 470 -21.86 -14.81 2.84
C LYS A 470 -21.61 -14.69 4.35
N GLU A 471 -20.46 -14.17 4.77
CA GLU A 471 -20.11 -14.03 6.19
C GLU A 471 -20.65 -12.74 6.82
N LEU A 472 -20.83 -11.67 6.03
CA LEU A 472 -21.39 -10.41 6.52
C LEU A 472 -22.89 -10.53 6.84
N PRO A 473 -23.34 -10.00 7.99
CA PRO A 473 -24.74 -10.14 8.43
C PRO A 473 -25.73 -9.23 7.69
N ASP A 474 -25.27 -8.13 7.09
CA ASP A 474 -26.15 -7.14 6.44
C ASP A 474 -25.54 -6.59 5.14
N VAL A 475 -25.59 -7.39 4.07
CA VAL A 475 -25.23 -6.95 2.71
C VAL A 475 -26.48 -6.45 1.99
N ARG A 476 -26.50 -5.15 1.67
CA ARG A 476 -27.61 -4.47 0.98
C ARG A 476 -27.50 -4.54 -0.53
N ASP A 477 -26.28 -4.62 -1.04
CA ASP A 477 -26.01 -4.77 -2.47
C ASP A 477 -24.72 -5.54 -2.71
N PHE A 478 -24.72 -6.34 -3.75
CA PHE A 478 -23.57 -7.10 -4.22
C PHE A 478 -23.42 -6.88 -5.72
N TYR A 479 -22.63 -5.86 -6.04
CA TYR A 479 -22.55 -5.30 -7.37
C TYR A 479 -21.28 -5.74 -8.09
N ARG A 480 -21.48 -6.60 -9.10
CA ARG A 480 -20.46 -6.91 -10.11
C ARG A 480 -20.41 -5.79 -11.14
N VAL A 481 -19.26 -5.15 -11.29
CA VAL A 481 -19.07 -4.07 -12.28
C VAL A 481 -19.30 -4.63 -13.69
N PRO A 482 -20.24 -4.06 -14.49
CA PRO A 482 -20.61 -4.58 -15.81
C PRO A 482 -19.66 -4.06 -16.90
N VAL A 483 -18.35 -4.12 -16.65
CA VAL A 483 -17.31 -3.74 -17.59
C VAL A 483 -16.33 -4.90 -17.66
N GLU A 484 -16.13 -5.45 -18.84
CA GLU A 484 -15.16 -6.52 -19.05
C GLU A 484 -13.76 -6.01 -18.71
N HIS A 485 -12.97 -6.90 -18.10
CA HIS A 485 -11.58 -6.62 -17.74
C HIS A 485 -11.39 -5.43 -16.78
N PHE A 486 -12.44 -5.03 -16.03
CA PHE A 486 -12.32 -3.98 -15.03
C PHE A 486 -11.40 -4.43 -13.88
N SER A 487 -10.32 -3.71 -13.63
CA SER A 487 -9.28 -4.10 -12.67
C SER A 487 -9.36 -3.34 -11.34
N HIS A 488 -8.44 -3.64 -10.42
CA HIS A 488 -8.43 -3.09 -9.06
C HIS A 488 -8.35 -1.55 -9.00
N MET A 489 -7.55 -0.94 -9.88
CA MET A 489 -7.36 0.51 -9.92
C MET A 489 -8.44 1.23 -10.74
N ASP A 490 -9.19 0.49 -11.57
CA ASP A 490 -10.25 1.05 -12.40
C ASP A 490 -11.37 1.66 -11.53
N PHE A 491 -11.59 1.17 -10.31
CA PHE A 491 -12.53 1.75 -9.34
C PHE A 491 -12.29 3.24 -9.05
N GLN A 492 -11.05 3.71 -9.20
CA GLN A 492 -10.68 5.11 -8.97
C GLN A 492 -10.32 5.83 -10.28
N PHE A 493 -9.68 5.15 -11.22
CA PHE A 493 -9.02 5.79 -12.37
C PHE A 493 -9.59 5.42 -13.74
N SER A 494 -10.62 4.58 -13.80
CA SER A 494 -11.27 4.28 -15.08
C SER A 494 -12.15 5.45 -15.53
N ARG A 495 -12.11 5.76 -16.84
CA ARG A 495 -13.08 6.67 -17.47
C ARG A 495 -14.53 6.19 -17.35
N ARG A 496 -14.73 4.88 -17.15
CA ARG A 496 -16.05 4.23 -17.02
C ARG A 496 -16.57 4.27 -15.58
N ALA A 497 -15.69 4.40 -14.57
CA ALA A 497 -16.06 4.38 -13.16
C ALA A 497 -17.16 5.39 -12.77
N PRO A 498 -17.18 6.64 -13.30
CA PRO A 498 -18.25 7.58 -13.04
C PRO A 498 -19.64 7.02 -13.35
N GLU A 499 -19.82 6.46 -14.54
CA GLU A 499 -21.10 5.96 -15.04
C GLU A 499 -21.50 4.63 -14.38
N VAL A 500 -20.54 3.71 -14.21
CA VAL A 500 -20.86 2.33 -13.81
C VAL A 500 -20.81 2.09 -12.30
N ILE A 501 -20.18 3.00 -11.53
CA ILE A 501 -20.01 2.87 -10.07
C ILE A 501 -20.45 4.15 -9.35
N ASN A 502 -19.85 5.30 -9.67
CA ASN A 502 -20.01 6.51 -8.85
C ASN A 502 -21.45 7.00 -8.86
N GLU A 503 -22.12 7.04 -10.01
CA GLU A 503 -23.55 7.42 -10.10
C GLU A 503 -24.43 6.53 -9.22
N ARG A 504 -24.23 5.20 -9.29
CA ARG A 504 -24.95 4.23 -8.45
C ARG A 504 -24.70 4.48 -6.97
N LEU A 505 -23.44 4.66 -6.58
CA LEU A 505 -23.04 4.91 -5.19
C LEU A 505 -23.67 6.22 -4.68
N VAL A 506 -23.52 7.32 -5.43
CA VAL A 506 -24.09 8.63 -5.08
C VAL A 506 -25.61 8.52 -4.92
N GLN A 507 -26.30 7.82 -5.83
CA GLN A 507 -27.75 7.65 -5.74
C GLN A 507 -28.16 6.80 -4.53
N SER A 508 -27.40 5.76 -4.20
CA SER A 508 -27.63 4.94 -3.01
C SER A 508 -27.54 5.74 -1.72
N ILE A 509 -26.51 6.60 -1.62
CA ILE A 509 -26.36 7.50 -0.47
C ILE A 509 -27.52 8.50 -0.43
N LYS A 510 -27.88 9.12 -1.56
CA LYS A 510 -29.01 10.07 -1.64
C LYS A 510 -30.31 9.47 -1.13
N ASN A 511 -30.69 8.29 -1.63
CA ASN A 511 -31.94 7.60 -1.26
C ASN A 511 -32.00 7.18 0.21
N SER A 512 -30.85 7.16 0.90
CA SER A 512 -30.75 6.76 2.30
C SER A 512 -30.60 7.95 3.25
N ALA A 513 -30.17 9.10 2.71
CA ALA A 513 -29.86 10.30 3.48
C ALA A 513 -31.01 11.31 3.49
N PHE A 514 -31.84 11.30 2.43
CA PHE A 514 -33.03 12.11 2.23
C PHE A 514 -34.22 11.20 1.96
#